data_AF-A0A0E9ZEM0-F1
#
_entry.id   AF-A0A0E9ZEM0-F1
#
_cell.length_a   1.000
_cell.length_b   1.000
_cell.length_c   1.000
_cell.angle_alpha   90.00
_cell.angle_beta   90.00
_cell.angle_gamma   90.00
#
_symmetry.space_group_name_H-M   'P 1'
#
loop_
_entity.id
_entity.type
_entity.pdbx_description
1 polymer ?
#
loop_
_entity_poly.entity_id
_entity_poly.type
_entity_poly.pdbx_seq_one_letter_code
_entity_poly.pdbx_strand_id
1 'polypeptide(L)'
;MTIGSTHNHPADLAIEPSGPVLPWAARFPNPPDLCFDYRRLIEQEGGVARVTQPDHRICIVGAGVTGLTAARELLRCGFTRITLIEQSQRVGGRHLTVVNNSGNHKKPVTPFEMGAMRMPFFNRTGESPKDGRSLMAYYAKLFKLRLSDFPNPGTPWVNATGIYLREGQLEGEEDPALLVWRNPEGKTPPPTALLQQVYDKWRYFAEQFAERIATVYGTDSWESMWSAIVERYHRLSFRELVHLPTLTAWDPANPGDFGGLGMSNDESAIFYAIGIGDGSWGAFYDVCCLYPLRTAVFGFSSHLQLVHGRVDQDGMPYAAPHLEASSVPDSKGLMFQGPAYLGLAAMDESLMFLDDGMYGTSLYDH
;
A
#
# COMPACT_ATOMS: atom_id res chain seq x y z
N MET A 1 8.25 0.64 -4.27
CA MET A 1 7.22 -0.18 -4.94
C MET A 1 6.98 -1.36 -4.04
N THR A 2 5.77 -1.55 -3.53
CA THR A 2 5.39 -2.77 -2.81
C THR A 2 4.61 -3.64 -3.77
N ILE A 3 5.14 -4.82 -4.04
CA ILE A 3 4.46 -5.88 -4.77
C ILE A 3 3.94 -6.78 -3.65
N GLY A 4 2.63 -6.74 -3.34
CA GLY A 4 2.06 -7.47 -2.20
C GLY A 4 0.76 -8.18 -2.55
N SER A 5 0.56 -9.38 -2.00
CA SER A 5 -0.68 -10.15 -2.01
C SER A 5 -1.69 -9.55 -1.08
N THR A 6 -2.88 -10.13 -1.11
CA THR A 6 -3.80 -9.96 0.00
C THR A 6 -3.41 -10.99 1.06
N HIS A 7 -2.50 -10.63 1.96
CA HIS A 7 -2.26 -11.32 3.22
C HIS A 7 -2.96 -10.52 4.33
N ASN A 8 -4.19 -10.92 4.64
CA ASN A 8 -5.06 -10.18 5.55
C ASN A 8 -4.79 -10.45 7.02
N HIS A 9 -4.02 -11.49 7.36
CA HIS A 9 -3.86 -11.92 8.75
C HIS A 9 -3.52 -10.76 9.71
N PRO A 10 -2.57 -9.85 9.43
CA PRO A 10 -2.33 -8.69 10.29
C PRO A 10 -3.56 -7.80 10.54
N ALA A 11 -4.44 -7.65 9.55
CA ALA A 11 -5.68 -6.89 9.65
C ALA A 11 -6.85 -7.68 10.27
N ASP A 12 -6.76 -9.02 10.28
CA ASP A 12 -7.71 -9.94 10.91
C ASP A 12 -7.47 -10.09 12.42
N LEU A 13 -6.27 -9.76 12.91
CA LEU A 13 -5.92 -9.85 14.32
C LEU A 13 -6.76 -8.91 15.18
N ALA A 14 -7.64 -9.52 16.00
CA ALA A 14 -8.38 -8.86 17.08
C ALA A 14 -7.58 -8.90 18.40
N ILE A 15 -6.29 -8.56 18.34
CA ILE A 15 -5.40 -8.52 19.50
C ILE A 15 -5.25 -7.07 19.95
N GLU A 16 -5.60 -6.82 21.22
CA GLU A 16 -5.34 -5.54 21.87
C GLU A 16 -3.94 -5.54 22.50
N PRO A 17 -3.22 -4.41 22.49
CA PRO A 17 -1.91 -4.31 23.11
C PRO A 17 -1.96 -4.64 24.61
N SER A 18 -0.92 -5.30 25.12
CA SER A 18 -0.81 -5.74 26.51
C SER A 18 -0.55 -4.60 27.51
N GLY A 19 -0.27 -3.40 27.00
CA GLY A 19 0.02 -2.21 27.77
C GLY A 19 -0.66 -0.97 27.18
N PRO A 20 -0.55 0.19 27.87
CA PRO A 20 -1.14 1.43 27.37
C PRO A 20 -0.50 1.84 26.03
N VAL A 21 -1.36 2.19 25.08
CA VAL A 21 -0.93 2.70 23.77
C VAL A 21 -0.52 4.16 23.91
N LEU A 22 0.61 4.53 23.30
CA LEU A 22 1.11 5.90 23.32
C LEU A 22 0.14 6.84 22.58
N PRO A 23 -0.01 8.10 23.02
CA PRO A 23 -1.05 8.99 22.49
C PRO A 23 -1.02 9.23 20.99
N TRP A 24 0.15 9.18 20.36
CA TRP A 24 0.33 9.40 18.92
C TRP A 24 0.68 8.12 18.15
N ALA A 25 0.66 6.96 18.82
CA ALA A 25 0.90 5.70 18.14
C ALA A 25 -0.26 5.36 17.19
N ALA A 26 0.08 4.94 15.97
CA ALA A 26 -0.89 4.27 15.12
C ALA A 26 -1.24 2.91 15.75
N ARG A 27 -2.44 2.40 15.47
CA ARG A 27 -2.79 1.02 15.83
C ARG A 27 -2.22 0.03 14.81
N PHE A 28 -1.96 -1.19 15.24
CA PHE A 28 -1.60 -2.29 14.35
C PHE A 28 -2.79 -2.73 13.46
N PRO A 29 -2.57 -3.08 12.18
CA PRO A 29 -1.29 -2.98 11.46
C PRO A 29 -1.00 -1.55 10.96
N ASN A 30 0.27 -1.15 11.03
CA ASN A 30 0.83 0.09 10.47
C ASN A 30 2.36 -0.04 10.33
N PRO A 31 3.05 0.85 9.58
CA PRO A 31 4.48 0.76 9.35
C PRO A 31 5.32 0.72 10.64
N PRO A 32 6.29 -0.19 10.74
CA PRO A 32 6.94 -0.48 12.02
C PRO A 32 7.97 0.55 12.48
N ASP A 33 8.70 1.14 11.54
CA ASP A 33 9.87 1.96 11.84
C ASP A 33 9.53 3.25 12.57
N LEU A 34 8.35 3.81 12.30
CA LEU A 34 7.82 4.97 12.99
C LEU A 34 6.33 4.75 13.26
N CYS A 35 6.04 4.25 14.46
CA CYS A 35 4.68 4.00 14.92
C CYS A 35 3.99 5.33 15.29
N PHE A 36 3.58 6.09 14.28
CA PHE A 36 2.94 7.40 14.41
C PHE A 36 1.64 7.46 13.59
N ASP A 37 0.55 7.95 14.20
CA ASP A 37 -0.75 8.11 13.53
C ASP A 37 -0.78 9.38 12.66
N TYR A 38 -0.22 9.25 11.46
CA TYR A 38 -0.22 10.32 10.45
C TYR A 38 -1.62 10.72 10.01
N ARG A 39 -2.58 9.80 10.03
CA ARG A 39 -3.98 10.12 9.67
C ARG A 39 -4.56 11.07 10.71
N ARG A 40 -4.40 10.76 12.00
CA ARG A 40 -4.83 11.64 13.10
C ARG A 40 -4.20 13.03 12.99
N LEU A 41 -2.94 13.13 12.56
CA LEU A 41 -2.25 14.41 12.39
C LEU A 41 -2.93 15.30 11.34
N ILE A 42 -3.32 14.76 10.18
CA ILE A 42 -3.91 15.57 9.10
C ILE A 42 -5.42 15.80 9.25
N GLU A 43 -6.07 14.98 10.09
CA GLU A 43 -7.46 15.14 10.50
C GLU A 43 -7.65 16.28 11.53
N GLN A 44 -6.57 16.88 12.05
CA GLN A 44 -6.68 18.02 12.96
C GLN A 44 -7.42 19.18 12.29
N GLU A 45 -8.28 19.83 13.08
CA GLU A 45 -8.96 21.07 12.70
C GLU A 45 -7.92 22.20 12.60
N GLY A 46 -7.92 22.95 11.49
CA GLY A 46 -6.91 23.99 11.25
C GLY A 46 -5.61 23.49 10.60
N GLY A 47 -5.55 22.21 10.18
CA GLY A 47 -4.37 21.65 9.51
C GLY A 47 -3.32 21.12 10.50
N VAL A 48 -2.16 20.72 9.98
CA VAL A 48 -1.09 20.10 10.79
C VAL A 48 -0.36 21.10 11.70
N ALA A 49 -0.46 22.39 11.41
CA ALA A 49 0.11 23.50 12.17
C ALA A 49 -0.54 24.83 11.77
N ARG A 50 -0.20 25.92 12.47
CA ARG A 50 -0.54 27.30 12.08
C ARG A 50 0.74 28.09 11.81
N VAL A 51 0.81 28.70 10.63
CA VAL A 51 1.99 29.49 10.23
C VAL A 51 2.13 30.79 11.05
N THR A 52 3.38 31.18 11.33
CA THR A 52 3.72 32.47 11.95
C THR A 52 4.29 33.49 10.96
N GLN A 53 4.81 33.02 9.82
CA GLN A 53 5.31 33.83 8.70
C GLN A 53 4.65 33.39 7.37
N PRO A 54 3.42 33.84 7.09
CA PRO A 54 2.65 33.40 5.92
C PRO A 54 3.34 33.63 4.58
N ASP A 55 4.24 34.61 4.50
CA ASP A 55 4.96 35.02 3.29
C ASP A 55 6.33 34.32 3.12
N HIS A 56 6.65 33.32 3.95
CA HIS A 56 7.84 32.51 3.75
C HIS A 56 7.78 31.79 2.41
N ARG A 57 8.85 31.89 1.60
CA ARG A 57 8.92 31.29 0.27
C ARG A 57 9.34 29.84 0.37
N ILE A 58 8.49 28.93 -0.09
CA ILE A 58 8.73 27.50 -0.04
C ILE A 58 8.79 26.97 -1.48
N CYS A 59 9.85 26.24 -1.81
CA CYS A 59 9.98 25.55 -3.08
C CYS A 59 9.84 24.04 -2.86
N ILE A 60 8.99 23.40 -3.65
CA ILE A 60 8.77 21.96 -3.67
C ILE A 60 9.10 21.46 -5.07
N VAL A 61 10.01 20.49 -5.15
CA VAL A 61 10.45 19.91 -6.44
C VAL A 61 9.84 18.51 -6.58
N GLY A 62 8.95 18.36 -7.56
CA GLY A 62 8.21 17.15 -7.90
C GLY A 62 6.73 17.25 -7.53
N ALA A 63 5.85 17.20 -8.52
CA ALA A 63 4.40 17.17 -8.37
C ALA A 63 3.84 15.73 -8.31
N GLY A 64 4.57 14.82 -7.66
CA GLY A 64 4.02 13.52 -7.25
C GLY A 64 3.25 13.61 -5.93
N VAL A 65 2.60 12.51 -5.52
CA VAL A 65 1.76 12.45 -4.31
C VAL A 65 2.40 13.08 -3.06
N THR A 66 3.70 12.86 -2.83
CA THR A 66 4.41 13.42 -1.68
C THR A 66 4.51 14.95 -1.75
N GLY A 67 4.92 15.50 -2.90
CA GLY A 67 5.05 16.94 -3.09
C GLY A 67 3.69 17.64 -3.06
N LEU A 68 2.68 17.04 -3.69
CA LEU A 68 1.31 17.57 -3.69
C LEU A 68 0.67 17.53 -2.29
N THR A 69 0.88 16.45 -1.53
CA THR A 69 0.43 16.35 -0.14
C THR A 69 1.10 17.43 0.72
N ALA A 70 2.42 17.59 0.61
CA ALA A 70 3.15 18.62 1.34
C ALA A 70 2.67 20.03 0.98
N ALA A 71 2.50 20.32 -0.31
CA ALA A 71 2.01 21.61 -0.80
C ALA A 71 0.61 21.92 -0.25
N ARG A 72 -0.31 20.95 -0.30
CA ARG A 72 -1.67 21.10 0.24
C ARG A 72 -1.65 21.35 1.74
N GLU A 73 -0.87 20.60 2.51
CA GLU A 73 -0.83 20.79 3.96
C GLU A 73 -0.12 22.10 4.35
N LEU A 74 0.87 22.58 3.58
CA LEU A 74 1.45 23.91 3.77
C LEU A 74 0.42 25.03 3.47
N LEU A 75 -0.36 24.87 2.41
CA LEU A 75 -1.43 25.81 2.09
C LEU A 75 -2.46 25.84 3.23
N ARG A 76 -2.92 24.67 3.70
CA ARG A 76 -3.80 24.54 4.88
C ARG A 76 -3.20 25.18 6.14
N CYS A 77 -1.88 25.13 6.35
CA CYS A 77 -1.25 25.82 7.48
C CYS A 77 -1.27 27.36 7.37
N GLY A 78 -1.60 27.90 6.19
CA GLY A 78 -1.71 29.34 5.90
C GLY A 78 -0.51 29.94 5.15
N PHE A 79 0.40 29.13 4.61
CA PHE A 79 1.48 29.65 3.77
C PHE A 79 0.95 30.15 2.44
N THR A 80 1.45 31.30 1.99
CA THR A 80 0.96 32.01 0.80
C THR A 80 1.94 32.04 -0.36
N ARG A 81 3.18 31.58 -0.17
CA ARG A 81 4.25 31.63 -1.18
C ARG A 81 4.87 30.27 -1.45
N ILE A 82 4.03 29.35 -1.88
CA ILE A 82 4.42 27.98 -2.25
C ILE A 82 4.70 27.95 -3.76
N THR A 83 5.84 27.38 -4.15
CA THR A 83 6.20 27.15 -5.55
C THR A 83 6.42 25.67 -5.75
N LEU A 84 5.57 25.04 -6.57
CA LEU A 84 5.69 23.65 -6.96
C LEU A 84 6.31 23.59 -8.37
N ILE A 85 7.39 22.82 -8.52
CA ILE A 85 8.10 22.64 -9.78
C ILE A 85 8.02 21.18 -10.18
N GLU A 86 7.57 20.91 -11.41
CA GLU A 86 7.55 19.58 -12.01
C GLU A 86 8.24 19.61 -13.37
N GLN A 87 9.04 18.58 -13.66
CA GLN A 87 9.76 18.47 -14.92
C GLN A 87 8.85 17.94 -16.03
N SER A 88 7.93 17.04 -15.69
CA SER A 88 7.00 16.41 -16.61
C SER A 88 5.84 17.33 -16.97
N GLN A 89 5.15 17.03 -18.07
CA GLN A 89 3.91 17.72 -18.48
C GLN A 89 2.66 17.16 -17.78
N ARG A 90 2.79 16.59 -16.57
CA ARG A 90 1.68 16.03 -15.80
C ARG A 90 2.03 15.97 -14.31
N VAL A 91 1.00 15.98 -13.47
CA VAL A 91 1.12 15.68 -12.03
C VAL A 91 1.07 14.16 -11.77
N GLY A 92 1.28 13.77 -10.52
CA GLY A 92 1.13 12.40 -10.00
C GLY A 92 2.42 11.57 -9.94
N GLY A 93 3.46 11.93 -10.70
CA GLY A 93 4.74 11.23 -10.67
C GLY A 93 4.58 9.73 -10.96
N ARG A 94 4.82 8.86 -9.96
CA ARG A 94 4.66 7.40 -10.09
C ARG A 94 3.22 6.90 -9.93
N HIS A 95 2.27 7.76 -9.56
CA HIS A 95 0.87 7.51 -9.82
C HIS A 95 0.62 7.90 -11.27
N LEU A 96 0.70 6.91 -12.16
CA LEU A 96 0.58 7.10 -13.60
C LEU A 96 -0.59 6.27 -14.09
N THR A 97 -1.72 6.95 -14.26
CA THR A 97 -2.92 6.39 -14.87
C THR A 97 -2.96 6.83 -16.33
N VAL A 98 -2.90 5.88 -17.26
CA VAL A 98 -3.03 6.14 -18.70
C VAL A 98 -4.44 5.77 -19.12
N VAL A 99 -5.10 6.72 -19.76
CA VAL A 99 -6.44 6.58 -20.31
C VAL A 99 -6.31 6.58 -21.84
N ASN A 100 -7.03 5.68 -22.53
CA ASN A 100 -6.84 5.52 -23.98
C ASN A 100 -7.26 6.81 -24.73
N ASN A 101 -6.28 7.45 -25.38
CA ASN A 101 -6.36 8.75 -26.08
C ASN A 101 -7.39 8.85 -27.21
N SER A 102 -8.09 7.77 -27.55
CA SER A 102 -9.15 7.78 -28.57
C SER A 102 -10.52 8.21 -28.01
N GLY A 103 -10.66 8.38 -26.69
CA GLY A 103 -11.90 8.76 -26.02
C GLY A 103 -11.84 10.11 -25.31
N ASN A 104 -12.97 10.81 -25.31
CA ASN A 104 -13.25 11.87 -24.35
C ASN A 104 -13.35 11.24 -22.95
N HIS A 105 -12.44 11.56 -22.01
CA HIS A 105 -12.40 11.01 -20.65
C HIS A 105 -13.68 11.24 -19.82
N LYS A 106 -14.65 12.00 -20.35
CA LYS A 106 -16.02 12.13 -19.84
C LYS A 106 -16.86 10.86 -19.98
N LYS A 107 -16.41 9.85 -20.72
CA LYS A 107 -17.07 8.54 -20.80
C LYS A 107 -16.33 7.53 -19.93
N PRO A 108 -17.02 6.51 -19.41
CA PRO A 108 -16.37 5.44 -18.68
C PRO A 108 -15.35 4.78 -19.60
N VAL A 109 -14.10 4.85 -19.21
CA VAL A 109 -12.99 4.17 -19.88
C VAL A 109 -12.25 3.35 -18.83
N THR A 110 -11.73 2.20 -19.23
CA THR A 110 -10.86 1.41 -18.37
C THR A 110 -9.45 2.00 -18.41
N PRO A 111 -8.96 2.61 -17.33
CA PRO A 111 -7.59 3.12 -17.30
C PRO A 111 -6.58 1.98 -17.19
N PHE A 112 -5.34 2.28 -17.56
CA PHE A 112 -4.15 1.46 -17.34
C PHE A 112 -3.29 2.10 -16.26
N GLU A 113 -3.14 1.44 -15.12
CA GLU A 113 -2.20 1.86 -14.08
C GLU A 113 -0.78 1.41 -14.46
N MET A 114 0.08 2.36 -14.78
CA MET A 114 1.48 2.12 -15.19
C MET A 114 2.48 2.26 -14.04
N GLY A 115 1.98 2.51 -12.82
CA GLY A 115 2.77 2.72 -11.61
C GLY A 115 2.19 1.98 -10.41
N ALA A 116 1.79 2.71 -9.38
CA ALA A 116 1.06 2.11 -8.26
C ALA A 116 -0.39 1.77 -8.68
N MET A 117 -0.90 0.61 -8.25
CA MET A 117 -2.22 0.11 -8.68
C MET A 117 -3.02 -0.62 -7.59
N ARG A 118 -2.34 -1.11 -6.55
CA ARG A 118 -2.93 -1.85 -5.44
C ARG A 118 -2.52 -1.19 -4.14
N MET A 119 -3.48 -0.54 -3.50
CA MET A 119 -3.20 0.44 -2.46
C MET A 119 -3.59 -0.12 -1.09
N PRO A 120 -2.66 -0.16 -0.12
CA PRO A 120 -3.01 -0.52 1.26
C PRO A 120 -3.66 0.67 1.97
N PHE A 121 -4.74 0.40 2.70
CA PHE A 121 -5.48 1.41 3.45
C PHE A 121 -5.26 1.30 4.96
N PHE A 122 -4.70 0.17 5.42
CA PHE A 122 -4.48 -0.13 6.85
C PHE A 122 -5.79 -0.09 7.66
N ASN A 123 -6.87 -0.61 7.07
CA ASN A 123 -8.11 -0.94 7.75
C ASN A 123 -8.03 -2.36 8.33
N ARG A 124 -8.68 -2.60 9.47
CA ARG A 124 -8.90 -3.94 10.02
C ARG A 124 -10.10 -4.59 9.34
N THR A 125 -10.21 -5.90 9.49
CA THR A 125 -11.37 -6.63 8.99
C THR A 125 -12.65 -6.15 9.68
N GLY A 126 -13.70 -5.93 8.89
CA GLY A 126 -14.96 -5.32 9.35
C GLY A 126 -15.01 -3.80 9.21
N GLU A 127 -13.91 -3.14 8.83
CA GLU A 127 -13.87 -1.70 8.59
C GLU A 127 -13.86 -1.35 7.10
N SER A 128 -14.50 -0.23 6.76
CA SER A 128 -14.37 0.36 5.44
C SER A 128 -12.90 0.73 5.16
N PRO A 129 -12.36 0.50 3.94
CA PRO A 129 -11.02 0.95 3.59
C PRO A 129 -10.79 2.43 3.90
N LYS A 130 -11.79 3.28 3.66
CA LYS A 130 -11.73 4.74 3.93
C LYS A 130 -11.63 5.10 5.43
N ASP A 131 -11.85 4.16 6.33
CA ASP A 131 -11.66 4.32 7.78
C ASP A 131 -10.32 3.73 8.26
N GLY A 132 -9.50 3.18 7.36
CA GLY A 132 -8.15 2.68 7.65
C GLY A 132 -7.16 3.77 8.08
N ARG A 133 -6.08 3.38 8.77
CA ARG A 133 -5.14 4.31 9.42
C ARG A 133 -3.98 4.69 8.51
N SER A 134 -4.30 5.37 7.40
CA SER A 134 -3.31 5.86 6.44
C SER A 134 -3.72 7.17 5.77
N LEU A 135 -2.73 7.89 5.21
CA LEU A 135 -2.98 9.08 4.38
C LEU A 135 -3.79 8.73 3.12
N MET A 136 -3.56 7.55 2.55
CA MET A 136 -4.33 7.04 1.42
C MET A 136 -5.82 6.94 1.76
N ALA A 137 -6.15 6.36 2.92
CA ALA A 137 -7.53 6.26 3.39
C ALA A 137 -8.17 7.63 3.62
N TYR A 138 -7.44 8.56 4.25
CA TYR A 138 -7.92 9.93 4.46
C TYR A 138 -8.23 10.63 3.13
N TYR A 139 -7.28 10.70 2.20
CA TYR A 139 -7.48 11.42 0.95
C TYR A 139 -8.50 10.73 0.04
N ALA A 140 -8.59 9.41 0.05
CA ALA A 140 -9.66 8.69 -0.64
C ALA A 140 -11.05 9.01 -0.08
N LYS A 141 -11.16 9.21 1.24
CA LYS A 141 -12.41 9.66 1.88
C LYS A 141 -12.73 11.11 1.52
N LEU A 142 -11.76 12.02 1.70
CA LEU A 142 -11.89 13.45 1.41
C LEU A 142 -12.30 13.69 -0.05
N PHE A 143 -11.60 13.06 -0.99
CA PHE A 143 -11.82 13.23 -2.43
C PHE A 143 -12.88 12.27 -2.98
N LYS A 144 -13.60 11.56 -2.11
CA LYS A 144 -14.70 10.64 -2.48
C LYS A 144 -14.28 9.66 -3.58
N LEU A 145 -13.04 9.16 -3.54
CA LEU A 145 -12.53 8.22 -4.52
C LEU A 145 -13.31 6.91 -4.43
N ARG A 146 -13.69 6.35 -5.57
CA ARG A 146 -14.32 5.03 -5.63
C ARG A 146 -13.25 3.95 -5.56
N LEU A 147 -13.52 2.94 -4.75
CA LEU A 147 -12.62 1.83 -4.46
C LEU A 147 -13.32 0.50 -4.75
N SER A 148 -12.52 -0.52 -5.04
CA SER A 148 -12.91 -1.92 -4.92
C SER A 148 -11.71 -2.72 -4.45
N ASP A 149 -11.95 -3.93 -3.95
CA ASP A 149 -10.84 -4.84 -3.68
C ASP A 149 -10.03 -5.12 -4.96
N PHE A 150 -8.71 -5.17 -4.79
CA PHE A 150 -7.80 -5.45 -5.89
C PHE A 150 -7.86 -6.95 -6.22
N PRO A 151 -7.93 -7.34 -7.51
CA PRO A 151 -8.07 -8.73 -7.94
C PRO A 151 -6.73 -9.48 -7.87
N ASN A 152 -6.16 -9.62 -6.66
CA ASN A 152 -4.93 -10.39 -6.45
C ASN A 152 -5.19 -11.89 -6.69
N PRO A 153 -4.16 -12.65 -7.13
CA PRO A 153 -4.26 -14.10 -7.26
C PRO A 153 -4.67 -14.75 -5.94
N GLY A 154 -5.52 -15.77 -6.02
CA GLY A 154 -5.89 -16.59 -4.86
C GLY A 154 -6.88 -15.90 -3.91
N THR A 155 -7.45 -14.77 -4.31
CA THR A 155 -8.45 -14.05 -3.52
C THR A 155 -9.88 -14.32 -4.01
N PRO A 156 -10.91 -14.04 -3.19
CA PRO A 156 -12.32 -14.06 -3.61
C PRO A 156 -12.65 -13.12 -4.79
N TRP A 157 -11.74 -12.19 -5.11
CA TRP A 157 -11.94 -11.14 -6.10
C TRP A 157 -11.54 -11.56 -7.52
N VAL A 158 -11.10 -12.82 -7.69
CA VAL A 158 -10.81 -13.45 -8.98
C VAL A 158 -11.56 -14.78 -9.10
N ASN A 159 -11.97 -15.15 -10.31
CA ASN A 159 -12.66 -16.42 -10.56
C ASN A 159 -11.77 -17.65 -10.34
N ALA A 160 -10.49 -17.53 -10.70
CA ALA A 160 -9.47 -18.55 -10.51
C ALA A 160 -8.06 -17.96 -10.70
N THR A 161 -7.05 -18.62 -10.16
CA THR A 161 -5.63 -18.37 -10.44
C THR A 161 -5.05 -19.54 -11.20
N GLY A 162 -4.39 -19.28 -12.34
CA GLY A 162 -3.58 -20.26 -13.04
C GLY A 162 -2.15 -20.30 -12.49
N ILE A 163 -1.63 -21.49 -12.21
CA ILE A 163 -0.25 -21.70 -11.75
C ILE A 163 0.45 -22.64 -12.74
N TYR A 164 1.47 -22.13 -13.43
CA TYR A 164 2.27 -22.89 -14.39
C TYR A 164 3.74 -22.79 -13.98
N LEU A 165 4.25 -23.83 -13.32
CA LEU A 165 5.63 -23.92 -12.84
C LEU A 165 6.28 -25.19 -13.38
N ARG A 166 7.61 -25.15 -13.57
CA ARG A 166 8.40 -26.31 -14.02
C ARG A 166 7.78 -26.98 -15.25
N GLU A 167 7.47 -26.18 -16.26
CA GLU A 167 6.82 -26.63 -17.50
C GLU A 167 5.50 -27.39 -17.29
N GLY A 168 4.77 -27.10 -16.20
CA GLY A 168 3.50 -27.75 -15.88
C GLY A 168 3.65 -29.07 -15.12
N GLN A 169 4.86 -29.41 -14.64
CA GLN A 169 5.19 -30.70 -14.00
C GLN A 169 5.50 -30.55 -12.50
N LEU A 170 4.71 -29.76 -11.78
CA LEU A 170 4.98 -29.45 -10.37
C LEU A 170 4.79 -30.66 -9.42
N GLU A 171 3.84 -31.55 -9.70
CA GLU A 171 3.53 -32.74 -8.88
C GLU A 171 4.20 -34.04 -9.37
N GLY A 172 5.12 -33.98 -10.34
CA GLY A 172 5.86 -35.15 -10.84
C GLY A 172 5.75 -35.33 -12.36
N GLU A 173 6.00 -36.56 -12.84
CA GLU A 173 6.01 -36.92 -14.27
C GLU A 173 4.60 -37.18 -14.85
N GLU A 174 3.61 -36.36 -14.48
CA GLU A 174 2.35 -36.30 -15.22
C GLU A 174 2.51 -35.42 -16.47
N ASP A 175 1.51 -35.48 -17.36
CA ASP A 175 1.44 -34.60 -18.52
C ASP A 175 1.45 -33.12 -18.07
N PRO A 176 2.25 -32.26 -18.72
CA PRO A 176 2.27 -30.82 -18.45
C PRO A 176 0.87 -30.18 -18.33
N ALA A 177 0.57 -29.58 -17.19
CA ALA A 177 -0.73 -28.97 -16.93
C ALA A 177 -0.66 -27.57 -16.30
N LEU A 178 -1.65 -26.73 -16.61
CA LEU A 178 -1.94 -25.51 -15.87
C LEU A 178 -2.77 -25.86 -14.64
N LEU A 179 -2.20 -25.70 -13.46
CA LEU A 179 -2.94 -25.87 -12.21
C LEU A 179 -3.93 -24.71 -12.04
N VAL A 180 -5.18 -25.03 -11.69
CA VAL A 180 -6.23 -24.02 -11.49
C VAL A 180 -6.62 -23.97 -10.02
N TRP A 181 -6.29 -22.86 -9.35
CA TRP A 181 -6.70 -22.61 -7.97
C TRP A 181 -7.99 -21.78 -7.95
N ARG A 182 -9.07 -22.36 -7.42
CA ARG A 182 -10.34 -21.67 -7.18
C ARG A 182 -10.49 -21.42 -5.69
N ASN A 183 -10.66 -20.16 -5.29
CA ASN A 183 -10.77 -19.76 -3.88
C ASN A 183 -11.89 -18.75 -3.65
N PRO A 184 -13.16 -19.11 -3.94
CA PRO A 184 -14.28 -18.16 -3.92
C PRO A 184 -14.58 -17.61 -2.52
N GLU A 185 -14.31 -18.37 -1.44
CA GLU A 185 -14.49 -17.88 -0.06
C GLU A 185 -13.21 -17.32 0.57
N GLY A 186 -12.07 -17.35 -0.13
CA GLY A 186 -10.79 -16.86 0.41
C GLY A 186 -10.13 -17.80 1.42
N LYS A 187 -10.64 -19.03 1.57
CA LYS A 187 -10.22 -20.02 2.58
C LYS A 187 -9.67 -21.32 1.98
N THR A 188 -9.80 -21.51 0.68
CA THR A 188 -9.30 -22.70 -0.03
C THR A 188 -7.77 -22.62 -0.16
N PRO A 189 -7.02 -23.61 0.34
CA PRO A 189 -5.57 -23.62 0.20
C PRO A 189 -5.14 -23.86 -1.26
N PRO A 190 -3.85 -23.65 -1.61
CA PRO A 190 -3.33 -23.93 -2.95
C PRO A 190 -3.60 -25.38 -3.43
N PRO A 191 -3.66 -25.64 -4.75
CA PRO A 191 -4.29 -26.85 -5.31
C PRO A 191 -3.50 -28.15 -5.15
N THR A 192 -2.24 -28.10 -4.72
CA THR A 192 -1.32 -29.26 -4.67
C THR A 192 -0.68 -29.38 -3.29
N ALA A 193 -0.34 -30.59 -2.84
CA ALA A 193 0.29 -30.79 -1.52
C ALA A 193 1.61 -30.01 -1.36
N LEU A 194 2.43 -29.97 -2.42
CA LEU A 194 3.70 -29.26 -2.44
C LEU A 194 3.54 -27.74 -2.26
N LEU A 195 2.59 -27.13 -2.98
CA LEU A 195 2.25 -25.71 -2.81
C LEU A 195 1.68 -25.41 -1.41
N GLN A 196 0.87 -26.32 -0.85
CA GLN A 196 0.32 -26.17 0.50
C GLN A 196 1.45 -26.19 1.54
N GLN A 197 2.42 -27.10 1.42
CA GLN A 197 3.56 -27.16 2.32
C GLN A 197 4.39 -25.86 2.32
N VAL A 198 4.67 -25.29 1.14
CA VAL A 198 5.37 -24.00 1.03
C VAL A 198 4.55 -22.87 1.63
N TYR A 199 3.25 -22.83 1.32
CA TYR A 199 2.32 -21.83 1.85
C TYR A 199 2.21 -21.89 3.39
N ASP A 200 2.11 -23.09 3.96
CA ASP A 200 1.97 -23.31 5.40
C ASP A 200 3.21 -22.87 6.17
N LYS A 201 4.43 -23.09 5.63
CA LYS A 201 5.68 -22.61 6.24
C LYS A 201 5.73 -21.08 6.33
N TRP A 202 5.35 -20.41 5.23
CA TRP A 202 5.24 -18.95 5.24
C TRP A 202 4.18 -18.48 6.24
N ARG A 203 2.98 -19.06 6.19
CA ARG A 203 1.86 -18.69 7.05
C ARG A 203 2.25 -18.84 8.52
N TYR A 204 2.79 -19.99 8.91
CA TYR A 204 3.25 -20.24 10.28
C TYR A 204 4.20 -19.14 10.78
N PHE A 205 5.22 -18.80 9.99
CA PHE A 205 6.17 -17.75 10.35
C PHE A 205 5.50 -16.37 10.48
N ALA A 206 4.72 -15.96 9.47
CA ALA A 206 4.10 -14.64 9.41
C ALA A 206 3.05 -14.43 10.50
N GLU A 207 2.23 -15.44 10.78
CA GLU A 207 1.17 -15.37 11.80
C GLU A 207 1.76 -15.26 13.20
N GLN A 208 2.74 -16.12 13.55
CA GLN A 208 3.41 -16.05 14.85
C GLN A 208 4.11 -14.70 15.06
N PHE A 209 4.71 -14.15 14.01
CA PHE A 209 5.31 -12.82 14.04
C PHE A 209 4.24 -11.75 14.28
N ALA A 210 3.19 -11.71 13.47
CA ALA A 210 2.13 -10.70 13.55
C ALA A 210 1.40 -10.74 14.89
N GLU A 211 1.06 -11.93 15.40
CA GLU A 211 0.39 -12.13 16.67
C GLU A 211 1.21 -11.55 17.83
N ARG A 212 2.51 -11.85 17.89
CA ARG A 212 3.41 -11.30 18.92
C ARG A 212 3.50 -9.79 18.82
N ILE A 213 3.68 -9.26 17.62
CA ILE A 213 3.86 -7.83 17.41
C ILE A 213 2.60 -7.05 17.78
N ALA A 214 1.42 -7.56 17.43
CA ALA A 214 0.15 -6.94 17.77
C ALA A 214 -0.02 -6.71 19.28
N THR A 215 0.59 -7.55 20.13
CA THR A 215 0.53 -7.38 21.60
C THR A 215 1.34 -6.19 22.12
N VAL A 216 2.35 -5.73 21.39
CA VAL A 216 3.28 -4.67 21.87
C VAL A 216 3.31 -3.43 20.96
N TYR A 217 2.69 -3.50 19.78
CA TYR A 217 2.70 -2.41 18.82
C TYR A 217 2.05 -1.15 19.39
N GLY A 218 2.77 -0.03 19.31
CA GLY A 218 2.31 1.27 19.80
C GLY A 218 2.37 1.48 21.31
N THR A 219 2.88 0.52 22.09
CA THR A 219 3.18 0.70 23.51
C THR A 219 4.57 1.30 23.71
N ASP A 220 4.94 1.59 24.96
CA ASP A 220 6.30 2.00 25.35
C ASP A 220 7.38 0.97 25.02
N SER A 221 6.99 -0.30 24.88
CA SER A 221 7.88 -1.43 24.59
C SER A 221 8.09 -1.63 23.08
N TRP A 222 7.39 -0.88 22.23
CA TRP A 222 7.44 -1.06 20.78
C TRP A 222 8.84 -0.77 20.21
N GLU A 223 9.43 0.36 20.56
CA GLU A 223 10.71 0.79 19.99
C GLU A 223 11.85 -0.18 20.32
N SER A 224 11.87 -0.72 21.55
CA SER A 224 12.86 -1.71 21.96
C SER A 224 12.64 -3.06 21.26
N MET A 225 11.38 -3.50 21.13
CA MET A 225 11.03 -4.70 20.35
C MET A 225 11.48 -4.58 18.89
N TRP A 226 11.10 -3.48 18.21
CA TRP A 226 11.46 -3.26 16.81
C TRP A 226 12.98 -3.15 16.62
N SER A 227 13.69 -2.48 17.54
CA SER A 227 15.15 -2.41 17.50
C SER A 227 15.81 -3.79 17.60
N ALA A 228 15.31 -4.67 18.47
CA ALA A 228 15.81 -6.04 18.59
C ALA A 228 15.57 -6.86 17.30
N ILE A 229 14.40 -6.69 16.68
CA ILE A 229 14.07 -7.30 15.38
C ILE A 229 15.02 -6.79 14.29
N VAL A 230 15.23 -5.48 14.22
CA VAL A 230 16.15 -4.87 13.26
C VAL A 230 17.56 -5.45 13.44
N GLU A 231 18.10 -5.49 14.67
CA GLU A 231 19.42 -6.07 14.93
C GLU A 231 19.51 -7.54 14.47
N ARG A 232 18.44 -8.31 14.68
CA ARG A 232 18.40 -9.73 14.29
C ARG A 232 18.41 -9.95 12.77
N TYR A 233 17.75 -9.09 12.02
CA TYR A 233 17.40 -9.35 10.62
C TYR A 233 18.05 -8.41 9.60
N HIS A 234 18.59 -7.25 9.99
CA HIS A 234 19.03 -6.23 9.03
C HIS A 234 20.19 -6.69 8.12
N ARG A 235 20.99 -7.66 8.56
CA ARG A 235 22.10 -8.24 7.78
C ARG A 235 21.69 -9.42 6.90
N LEU A 236 20.48 -9.94 7.08
CA LEU A 236 19.99 -11.08 6.31
C LEU A 236 19.31 -10.59 5.03
N SER A 237 19.64 -11.24 3.92
CA SER A 237 18.83 -11.22 2.71
C SER A 237 17.51 -11.97 2.93
N PHE A 238 16.51 -11.70 2.10
CA PHE A 238 15.26 -12.46 2.16
C PHE A 238 15.50 -13.95 1.87
N ARG A 239 16.41 -14.27 0.95
CA ARG A 239 16.85 -15.64 0.65
C ARG A 239 17.37 -16.34 1.90
N GLU A 240 18.19 -15.68 2.72
CA GLU A 240 18.68 -16.27 3.96
C GLU A 240 17.55 -16.49 4.96
N LEU A 241 16.61 -15.54 5.10
CA LEU A 241 15.42 -15.71 5.95
C LEU A 241 14.57 -16.93 5.53
N VAL A 242 14.42 -17.15 4.22
CA VAL A 242 13.66 -18.30 3.68
C VAL A 242 14.26 -19.64 4.13
N HIS A 243 15.59 -19.76 4.18
CA HIS A 243 16.27 -21.01 4.57
C HIS A 243 16.55 -21.12 6.07
N LEU A 244 16.56 -20.00 6.80
CA LEU A 244 16.82 -19.96 8.23
C LEU A 244 15.81 -20.86 8.97
N PRO A 245 16.25 -21.66 9.98
CA PRO A 245 15.38 -22.61 10.67
C PRO A 245 14.15 -21.96 11.31
N THR A 246 13.04 -22.66 11.24
CA THR A 246 11.81 -22.29 11.94
C THR A 246 12.00 -22.32 13.44
N LEU A 247 11.47 -21.30 14.12
CA LEU A 247 11.44 -21.25 15.57
C LEU A 247 10.19 -21.98 16.09
N THR A 248 10.37 -22.94 17.00
CA THR A 248 9.25 -23.70 17.59
C THR A 248 8.55 -22.94 18.72
N ALA A 249 9.27 -22.07 19.42
CA ALA A 249 8.73 -21.24 20.49
C ALA A 249 9.53 -19.94 20.60
N TRP A 250 8.84 -18.80 20.67
CA TRP A 250 9.46 -17.49 20.86
C TRP A 250 9.99 -17.33 22.28
N ASP A 251 11.23 -16.84 22.41
CA ASP A 251 11.92 -16.65 23.68
C ASP A 251 11.91 -15.16 24.08
N PRO A 252 11.26 -14.79 25.20
CA PRO A 252 11.27 -13.41 25.70
C PRO A 252 12.67 -12.86 26.00
N ALA A 253 13.67 -13.71 26.25
CA ALA A 253 15.06 -13.28 26.45
C ALA A 253 15.75 -12.85 25.14
N ASN A 254 15.22 -13.26 23.99
CA ASN A 254 15.70 -12.93 22.64
C ASN A 254 14.57 -12.30 21.83
N PRO A 255 14.05 -11.12 22.22
CA PRO A 255 12.75 -10.64 21.77
C PRO A 255 12.66 -10.38 20.26
N GLY A 256 13.79 -10.11 19.62
CA GLY A 256 13.88 -9.89 18.18
C GLY A 256 13.96 -11.15 17.31
N ASP A 257 14.14 -12.34 17.89
CA ASP A 257 14.31 -13.57 17.13
C ASP A 257 12.99 -14.32 16.94
N PHE A 258 12.62 -14.50 15.67
CA PHE A 258 11.44 -15.24 15.23
C PHE A 258 11.82 -16.43 14.34
N GLY A 259 13.12 -16.75 14.22
CA GLY A 259 13.63 -17.76 13.30
C GLY A 259 13.44 -17.38 11.83
N GLY A 260 13.28 -18.39 10.97
CA GLY A 260 12.97 -18.22 9.56
C GLY A 260 11.90 -19.19 9.07
N LEU A 261 11.79 -19.32 7.75
CA LEU A 261 10.73 -20.14 7.14
C LEU A 261 11.08 -21.63 7.10
N GLY A 262 12.36 -22.00 7.29
CA GLY A 262 12.82 -23.39 7.30
C GLY A 262 12.59 -24.11 5.96
N MET A 263 12.64 -23.39 4.84
CA MET A 263 12.47 -23.98 3.51
C MET A 263 13.77 -24.62 3.02
N SER A 264 13.64 -25.80 2.41
CA SER A 264 14.67 -26.42 1.57
C SER A 264 14.89 -25.63 0.28
N ASN A 265 15.96 -25.97 -0.46
CA ASN A 265 16.22 -25.35 -1.76
C ASN A 265 15.05 -25.52 -2.76
N ASP A 266 14.40 -26.69 -2.76
CA ASP A 266 13.28 -26.97 -3.67
C ASP A 266 12.03 -26.17 -3.30
N GLU A 267 11.70 -26.10 -2.01
CA GLU A 267 10.60 -25.27 -1.51
C GLU A 267 10.87 -23.78 -1.77
N SER A 268 12.12 -23.34 -1.56
CA SER A 268 12.57 -21.98 -1.83
C SER A 268 12.46 -21.62 -3.32
N ALA A 269 12.76 -22.55 -4.23
CA ALA A 269 12.58 -22.32 -5.67
C ALA A 269 11.11 -22.15 -6.07
N ILE A 270 10.19 -22.83 -5.38
CA ILE A 270 8.75 -22.67 -5.57
C ILE A 270 8.30 -21.32 -5.00
N PHE A 271 8.68 -21.03 -3.76
CA PHE A 271 8.38 -19.76 -3.09
C PHE A 271 8.90 -18.54 -3.87
N TYR A 272 10.07 -18.67 -4.51
CA TYR A 272 10.63 -17.66 -5.40
C TYR A 272 9.62 -17.27 -6.49
N ALA A 273 8.97 -18.24 -7.12
CA ALA A 273 8.14 -18.03 -8.30
C ALA A 273 6.69 -17.64 -7.98
N ILE A 274 6.10 -18.20 -6.93
CA ILE A 274 4.69 -17.97 -6.57
C ILE A 274 4.49 -17.09 -5.33
N GLY A 275 5.56 -16.89 -4.55
CA GLY A 275 5.52 -16.04 -3.39
C GLY A 275 4.64 -16.55 -2.27
N ILE A 276 4.04 -15.58 -1.59
CA ILE A 276 3.06 -15.78 -0.52
C ILE A 276 1.60 -15.78 -1.05
N GLY A 277 1.42 -15.85 -2.37
CA GLY A 277 0.11 -15.85 -3.04
C GLY A 277 -0.16 -14.69 -4.02
N ASP A 278 0.79 -13.80 -4.28
CA ASP A 278 0.71 -12.63 -5.21
C ASP A 278 1.59 -12.70 -6.44
N GLY A 279 2.19 -13.85 -6.69
CA GLY A 279 3.23 -14.00 -7.68
C GLY A 279 4.62 -13.83 -7.08
N SER A 280 5.61 -13.80 -7.96
CA SER A 280 7.00 -14.02 -7.61
C SER A 280 7.57 -13.00 -6.60
N TRP A 281 8.11 -13.50 -5.50
CA TRP A 281 8.98 -12.72 -4.59
C TRP A 281 10.46 -12.83 -4.95
N GLY A 282 10.78 -13.60 -5.98
CA GLY A 282 12.15 -13.85 -6.38
C GLY A 282 12.98 -12.61 -6.69
N ALA A 283 12.34 -11.54 -7.17
CA ALA A 283 12.99 -10.24 -7.38
C ALA A 283 13.48 -9.57 -6.07
N PHE A 284 12.99 -10.02 -4.91
CA PHE A 284 13.34 -9.51 -3.59
C PHE A 284 14.22 -10.45 -2.76
N TYR A 285 14.62 -11.60 -3.30
CA TYR A 285 15.40 -12.58 -2.54
C TYR A 285 16.73 -12.00 -2.04
N ASP A 286 17.35 -11.11 -2.81
CA ASP A 286 18.66 -10.59 -2.49
C ASP A 286 18.61 -9.20 -1.82
N VAL A 287 17.40 -8.68 -1.49
CA VAL A 287 17.26 -7.50 -0.63
C VAL A 287 17.24 -7.90 0.84
N CYS A 288 17.53 -6.95 1.73
CA CYS A 288 17.40 -7.13 3.18
C CYS A 288 16.00 -7.65 3.56
N CYS A 289 15.93 -8.69 4.39
CA CYS A 289 14.66 -9.35 4.75
C CYS A 289 13.74 -8.47 5.62
N LEU A 290 14.24 -7.36 6.18
CA LEU A 290 13.37 -6.36 6.80
C LEU A 290 12.38 -5.75 5.81
N TYR A 291 12.69 -5.70 4.50
CA TYR A 291 11.73 -5.24 3.49
C TYR A 291 10.48 -6.15 3.39
N PRO A 292 10.58 -7.47 3.13
CA PRO A 292 9.43 -8.36 3.12
C PRO A 292 8.73 -8.42 4.47
N LEU A 293 9.47 -8.40 5.59
CA LEU A 293 8.87 -8.35 6.94
C LEU A 293 7.99 -7.11 7.12
N ARG A 294 8.50 -5.91 6.78
CA ARG A 294 7.70 -4.67 6.77
C ARG A 294 6.45 -4.82 5.92
N THR A 295 6.56 -5.37 4.72
CA THR A 295 5.42 -5.40 3.80
C THR A 295 4.35 -6.44 4.14
N ALA A 296 4.78 -7.59 4.68
CA ALA A 296 3.90 -8.73 4.86
C ALA A 296 3.30 -8.80 6.26
N VAL A 297 4.06 -8.41 7.30
CA VAL A 297 3.62 -8.47 8.70
C VAL A 297 2.88 -7.20 9.12
N PHE A 298 3.21 -6.05 8.52
CA PHE A 298 2.69 -4.74 8.98
C PHE A 298 1.59 -4.16 8.07
N GLY A 299 0.84 -5.02 7.39
CA GLY A 299 -0.41 -4.64 6.73
C GLY A 299 -0.32 -3.92 5.38
N PHE A 300 0.88 -3.77 4.79
CA PHE A 300 1.01 -3.26 3.42
C PHE A 300 0.43 -4.21 2.37
N SER A 301 0.14 -5.45 2.77
CA SER A 301 -0.44 -6.50 1.94
C SER A 301 -1.87 -6.84 2.40
N SER A 302 -2.50 -6.04 3.26
CA SER A 302 -3.86 -6.33 3.75
C SER A 302 -4.90 -5.47 3.03
N HIS A 303 -6.02 -6.07 2.66
CA HIS A 303 -7.20 -5.41 2.07
C HIS A 303 -6.86 -4.42 0.95
N LEU A 304 -5.95 -4.83 0.06
CA LEU A 304 -5.47 -3.97 -1.03
C LEU A 304 -6.61 -3.53 -1.94
N GLN A 305 -6.67 -2.24 -2.23
CA GLN A 305 -7.74 -1.64 -3.03
C GLN A 305 -7.24 -1.19 -4.40
N LEU A 306 -8.07 -1.38 -5.42
CA LEU A 306 -8.03 -0.65 -6.68
C LEU A 306 -8.74 0.70 -6.51
N VAL A 307 -8.15 1.76 -7.05
CA VAL A 307 -8.76 3.09 -7.10
C VAL A 307 -9.34 3.32 -8.49
N HIS A 308 -10.64 3.52 -8.58
CA HIS A 308 -11.32 3.76 -9.87
C HIS A 308 -11.24 5.23 -10.30
N GLY A 309 -10.99 6.12 -9.34
CA GLY A 309 -10.97 7.57 -9.53
C GLY A 309 -12.06 8.27 -8.74
N ARG A 310 -12.28 9.56 -9.03
CA ARG A 310 -13.38 10.36 -8.47
C ARG A 310 -14.60 10.22 -9.37
N VAL A 311 -15.17 9.02 -9.36
CA VAL A 311 -16.25 8.57 -10.26
C VAL A 311 -17.45 8.01 -9.50
N ASP A 312 -18.59 7.93 -10.19
CA ASP A 312 -19.78 7.22 -9.72
C ASP A 312 -19.69 5.68 -9.95
N GLN A 313 -20.82 4.99 -9.76
CA GLN A 313 -20.92 3.53 -9.90
C GLN A 313 -20.73 3.06 -11.34
N ASP A 314 -21.01 3.90 -12.32
CA ASP A 314 -20.87 3.61 -13.75
C ASP A 314 -19.49 4.02 -14.28
N GLY A 315 -18.64 4.61 -13.43
CA GLY A 315 -17.31 5.08 -13.81
C GLY A 315 -17.32 6.46 -14.46
N MET A 316 -18.41 7.22 -14.34
CA MET A 316 -18.49 8.60 -14.81
C MET A 316 -17.80 9.52 -13.79
N PRO A 317 -16.84 10.36 -14.22
CA PRO A 317 -16.24 11.36 -13.34
C PRO A 317 -17.28 12.33 -12.76
N TYR A 318 -17.17 12.61 -11.46
CA TYR A 318 -17.96 13.68 -10.86
C TYR A 318 -17.50 15.04 -11.43
N ALA A 319 -18.41 16.02 -11.47
CA ALA A 319 -18.06 17.40 -11.78
C ALA A 319 -16.90 17.87 -10.87
N ALA A 320 -15.85 18.39 -11.49
CA ALA A 320 -14.63 18.83 -10.83
C ALA A 320 -13.91 19.91 -11.67
N PRO A 321 -13.05 20.75 -11.06
CA PRO A 321 -12.30 21.78 -11.76
C PRO A 321 -11.48 21.22 -12.92
N HIS A 322 -11.49 21.93 -14.05
CA HIS A 322 -10.71 21.57 -15.24
C HIS A 322 -10.96 20.19 -15.86
N LEU A 323 -11.98 19.43 -15.43
CA LEU A 323 -12.33 18.12 -16.01
C LEU A 323 -12.53 18.17 -17.54
N GLU A 324 -13.02 19.30 -18.04
CA GLU A 324 -13.30 19.52 -19.46
C GLU A 324 -12.07 19.93 -20.27
N ALA A 325 -10.95 20.28 -19.61
CA ALA A 325 -9.76 20.81 -20.23
C ALA A 325 -8.75 19.70 -20.52
N SER A 326 -8.30 19.58 -21.78
CA SER A 326 -7.22 18.67 -22.14
C SER A 326 -5.87 19.08 -21.54
N SER A 327 -5.69 20.37 -21.33
CA SER A 327 -4.49 20.97 -20.77
C SER A 327 -4.83 22.25 -20.02
N VAL A 328 -4.00 22.59 -19.04
CA VAL A 328 -4.11 23.80 -18.23
C VAL A 328 -2.75 24.52 -18.19
N PRO A 329 -2.71 25.85 -18.12
CA PRO A 329 -1.46 26.61 -18.02
C PRO A 329 -0.90 26.56 -16.59
N ASP A 330 0.42 26.58 -16.44
CA ASP A 330 1.09 26.88 -15.17
C ASP A 330 1.23 28.40 -14.93
N SER A 331 1.88 28.79 -13.83
CA SER A 331 2.13 30.21 -13.48
C SER A 331 3.04 30.97 -14.46
N LYS A 332 3.64 30.29 -15.44
CA LYS A 332 4.44 30.85 -16.54
C LYS A 332 3.74 30.72 -17.89
N GLY A 333 2.52 30.19 -17.94
CA GLY A 333 1.76 29.96 -19.16
C GLY A 333 2.18 28.70 -19.93
N LEU A 334 3.02 27.83 -19.36
CA LEU A 334 3.36 26.54 -19.97
C LEU A 334 2.21 25.57 -19.74
N MET A 335 1.77 24.91 -20.81
CA MET A 335 0.66 23.97 -20.75
C MET A 335 1.13 22.61 -20.22
N PHE A 336 0.39 22.05 -19.27
CA PHE A 336 0.51 20.66 -18.83
C PHE A 336 -0.84 19.94 -18.90
N GLN A 337 -0.82 18.62 -18.78
CA GLN A 337 -1.99 17.76 -18.89
C GLN A 337 -3.09 18.17 -17.88
N GLY A 338 -4.31 18.37 -18.37
CA GLY A 338 -5.49 18.64 -17.55
C GLY A 338 -5.99 17.38 -16.83
N PRO A 339 -6.72 17.52 -15.71
CA PRO A 339 -7.11 16.39 -14.87
C PRO A 339 -8.20 15.53 -15.53
N ALA A 340 -8.08 14.21 -15.41
CA ALA A 340 -9.12 13.26 -15.86
C ALA A 340 -10.00 12.74 -14.72
N TYR A 341 -9.51 12.80 -13.48
CA TYR A 341 -10.12 12.27 -12.27
C TYR A 341 -10.41 10.76 -12.31
N LEU A 342 -9.61 10.02 -13.09
CA LEU A 342 -9.70 8.58 -13.28
C LEU A 342 -8.50 7.85 -12.66
N GLY A 343 -8.74 6.61 -12.23
CA GLY A 343 -7.71 5.75 -11.64
C GLY A 343 -7.08 6.34 -10.37
N LEU A 344 -5.87 5.90 -10.06
CA LEU A 344 -5.10 6.37 -8.90
C LEU A 344 -4.68 7.83 -9.05
N ALA A 345 -4.35 8.30 -10.26
CA ALA A 345 -3.94 9.68 -10.51
C ALA A 345 -5.02 10.72 -10.11
N ALA A 346 -6.28 10.30 -10.02
CA ALA A 346 -7.37 11.13 -9.50
C ALA A 346 -7.09 11.67 -8.08
N MET A 347 -6.31 10.95 -7.27
CA MET A 347 -5.88 11.44 -5.95
C MET A 347 -4.97 12.66 -6.09
N ASP A 348 -3.97 12.58 -6.96
CA ASP A 348 -2.98 13.64 -7.21
C ASP A 348 -3.63 14.88 -7.86
N GLU A 349 -4.49 14.65 -8.84
CA GLU A 349 -5.30 15.70 -9.46
C GLU A 349 -6.22 16.37 -8.43
N SER A 350 -6.80 15.60 -7.51
CA SER A 350 -7.61 16.14 -6.43
C SER A 350 -6.78 16.98 -5.43
N LEU A 351 -5.56 16.55 -5.10
CA LEU A 351 -4.65 17.32 -4.26
C LEU A 351 -4.32 18.69 -4.90
N MET A 352 -4.14 18.71 -6.23
CA MET A 352 -3.79 19.92 -6.99
C MET A 352 -4.97 20.88 -7.17
N PHE A 353 -6.11 20.35 -7.64
CA PHE A 353 -7.19 21.17 -8.21
C PHE A 353 -8.43 21.29 -7.31
N LEU A 354 -8.61 20.44 -6.30
CA LEU A 354 -9.72 20.63 -5.36
C LEU A 354 -9.33 21.55 -4.22
N ASP A 355 -10.30 22.36 -3.82
CA ASP A 355 -10.26 23.25 -2.66
C ASP A 355 -9.62 22.58 -1.43
N ASP A 356 -8.78 23.32 -0.72
CA ASP A 356 -8.06 22.84 0.46
C ASP A 356 -8.97 22.63 1.70
N GLY A 357 -10.21 23.13 1.64
CA GLY A 357 -11.26 23.06 2.65
C GLY A 357 -11.17 24.15 3.72
N MET A 358 -10.13 24.99 3.70
CA MET A 358 -9.85 25.95 4.78
C MET A 358 -9.87 27.41 4.30
N TYR A 359 -9.30 27.68 3.13
CA TYR A 359 -9.20 29.04 2.58
C TYR A 359 -10.07 29.25 1.34
N GLY A 360 -10.81 28.23 0.90
CA GLY A 360 -11.69 28.35 -0.26
C GLY A 360 -10.94 28.42 -1.59
N THR A 361 -9.69 27.92 -1.63
CA THR A 361 -8.85 27.88 -2.83
C THR A 361 -8.16 26.53 -2.99
N SER A 362 -7.88 26.15 -4.23
CA SER A 362 -7.05 24.99 -4.56
C SER A 362 -5.57 25.35 -4.54
N LEU A 363 -4.68 24.35 -4.59
CA LEU A 363 -3.25 24.61 -4.78
C LEU A 363 -2.96 25.22 -6.17
N TYR A 364 -3.79 24.92 -7.16
CA TYR A 364 -3.66 25.45 -8.51
C TYR A 364 -4.10 26.92 -8.63
N ASP A 365 -5.16 27.30 -7.92
CA ASP A 365 -5.73 28.65 -7.94
C ASP A 365 -5.06 29.62 -6.95
N HIS A 366 -4.24 29.09 -6.03
CA HIS A 366 -3.40 29.82 -5.08
C HIS A 366 -2.18 30.44 -5.76
#